data_AF-D0W5D6-F1
#
_entry.id   AF-D0W5D6-F1
#
_cell.length_a   1.000
_cell.length_b   1.000
_cell.length_c   1.000
_cell.angle_alpha   90.00
_cell.angle_beta   90.00
_cell.angle_gamma   90.00
#
_symmetry.space_group_name_H-M   'P 1'
#
loop_
_entity.id
_entity.type
_entity.pdbx_description
1 polymer ?
#
loop_
_entity_poly.entity_id
_entity_poly.type
_entity_poly.pdbx_seq_one_letter_code
_entity_poly.pdbx_strand_id
1 'polypeptide(L)'
;MWLVGAARRIADTRMFTRIYTEIAVPVVLEQRQRQVPHSAVTARVALSREFVSFFEEHLPIAATSVVSIFGACIMLLVLEFWVGVLAVCILALFLWLLPRFAAISENLYFRLNNRLERDNHFIRKGNRRQLYRHYGLVARLRVLISNREAFGYLCVGAAMGILFGFAFVMMTLKGYGSAGHVYSVSTYLWMFAMSLDDVPQLVEQYSNLKDIGQRIEGLERNIKAGT
;
A
#
# COMPACT_ATOMS: atom_id res chain seq x y z
N MET A 1 26.23 13.54 -1.21
CA MET A 1 24.98 12.77 -1.37
C MET A 1 24.71 11.87 -0.17
N TRP A 2 25.61 10.93 0.18
CA TRP A 2 25.44 9.99 1.30
C TRP A 2 25.34 10.64 2.68
N LEU A 3 26.15 11.65 2.97
CA LEU A 3 26.08 12.41 4.23
C LEU A 3 24.76 13.18 4.38
N VAL A 4 24.24 13.75 3.28
CA VAL A 4 22.94 14.44 3.27
C VAL A 4 21.79 13.45 3.43
N GLY A 5 21.87 12.29 2.77
CA GLY A 5 20.90 11.21 2.93
C GLY A 5 20.91 10.61 4.34
N ALA A 6 22.08 10.43 4.95
CA ALA A 6 22.23 9.97 6.33
C ALA A 6 21.71 11.02 7.32
N ALA A 7 22.05 12.30 7.13
CA ALA A 7 21.56 13.40 7.96
C ALA A 7 20.04 13.53 7.88
N ARG A 8 19.45 13.41 6.67
CA ARG A 8 17.99 13.37 6.49
C ARG A 8 17.36 12.19 7.22
N ARG A 9 17.87 10.97 7.04
CA ARG A 9 17.35 9.77 7.72
C ARG A 9 17.44 9.89 9.25
N ILE A 10 18.55 10.42 9.77
CA ILE A 10 18.71 10.67 11.21
C ILE A 10 17.72 11.72 11.70
N ALA A 11 17.52 12.80 10.95
CA ALA A 11 16.56 13.85 11.29
C ALA A 11 15.12 13.34 11.26
N ASP A 12 14.76 12.57 10.22
CA ASP A 12 13.44 11.96 10.07
C ASP A 12 13.15 11.01 11.24
N THR A 13 14.03 10.05 11.53
CA THR A 13 13.85 9.13 12.68
C THR A 13 13.72 9.87 14.00
N ARG A 14 14.53 10.92 14.23
CA ARG A 14 14.45 11.73 15.46
C ARG A 14 13.16 12.55 15.55
N MET A 15 12.71 13.13 14.44
CA MET A 15 11.49 13.94 14.40
C MET A 15 10.25 13.06 14.60
N PHE A 16 10.15 11.93 13.88
CA PHE A 16 9.04 11.00 14.01
C PHE A 16 8.99 10.32 15.38
N THR A 17 10.14 9.91 15.94
CA THR A 17 10.20 9.38 17.31
C THR A 17 9.77 10.44 18.34
N ARG A 18 10.14 11.70 18.14
CA ARG A 18 9.76 12.79 19.05
C ARG A 18 8.27 13.09 18.98
N ILE A 19 7.69 13.17 17.78
CA ILE A 19 6.24 13.31 17.56
C ILE A 19 5.50 12.12 18.19
N TYR A 20 5.98 10.90 17.97
CA TYR A 20 5.41 9.71 18.59
C TYR A 20 5.43 9.78 20.12
N THR A 21 6.52 10.27 20.72
CA THR A 21 6.66 10.39 22.18
C THR A 21 5.77 11.49 22.74
N GLU A 22 5.68 12.64 22.05
CA GLU A 22 4.83 13.77 22.43
C GLU A 22 3.32 13.44 22.31
N ILE A 23 2.94 12.51 21.43
CA ILE A 23 1.56 12.03 21.31
C ILE A 23 1.29 10.87 22.28
N ALA A 24 2.19 9.90 22.41
CA ALA A 24 1.97 8.68 23.19
C ALA A 24 2.01 8.92 24.71
N VAL A 25 2.88 9.79 25.20
CA VAL A 25 3.05 10.04 26.65
C VAL A 25 1.82 10.68 27.32
N PRO A 26 1.21 11.76 26.79
CA PRO A 26 0.01 12.34 27.39
C PRO A 26 -1.19 11.38 27.31
N VAL A 27 -1.30 10.60 26.23
CA VAL A 27 -2.32 9.55 26.06
C VAL A 27 -2.19 8.46 27.14
N VAL A 28 -0.97 8.02 27.45
CA VAL A 28 -0.72 7.02 28.52
C VAL A 28 -0.98 7.58 29.91
N LEU A 29 -0.70 8.87 30.14
CA LEU A 29 -0.92 9.53 31.44
C LEU A 29 -2.40 9.82 31.71
N GLU A 30 -3.15 10.27 30.69
CA GLU A 30 -4.59 10.54 30.79
C GLU A 30 -5.39 9.24 31.00
N GLN A 31 -4.93 8.12 30.42
CA GLN A 31 -5.52 6.80 30.63
C GLN A 31 -5.25 6.21 32.01
N ARG A 32 -4.13 6.55 32.66
CA ARG A 32 -3.79 6.03 33.99
C ARG A 32 -4.61 6.68 35.11
N GLN A 33 -5.13 7.89 34.90
CA GLN A 33 -5.91 8.64 35.91
C GLN A 33 -7.41 8.30 35.96
N ARG A 34 -7.98 7.65 34.93
CA ARG A 34 -9.44 7.58 34.78
C ARG A 34 -10.15 6.29 35.20
N GLN A 35 -9.49 5.23 35.70
CA GLN A 35 -10.11 4.00 36.27
C GLN A 35 -11.56 3.64 35.81
N VAL A 36 -11.85 3.60 34.50
CA VAL A 36 -13.20 3.37 33.91
C VAL A 36 -13.03 2.42 32.69
N PRO A 37 -14.01 1.53 32.38
CA PRO A 37 -13.74 0.14 31.99
C PRO A 37 -12.93 -0.09 30.69
N HIS A 38 -12.07 -1.10 30.77
CA HIS A 38 -10.92 -1.42 29.91
C HIS A 38 -11.13 -1.67 28.39
N SER A 39 -12.34 -1.67 27.83
CA SER A 39 -12.55 -2.15 26.44
C SER A 39 -12.56 -1.08 25.34
N ALA A 40 -13.12 0.11 25.60
CA ALA A 40 -13.29 1.14 24.56
C ALA A 40 -12.13 2.16 24.47
N VAL A 41 -11.30 2.21 25.50
CA VAL A 41 -10.18 3.17 25.65
C VAL A 41 -8.87 2.55 25.10
N THR A 42 -8.67 1.25 25.33
CA THR A 42 -7.58 0.45 24.75
C THR A 42 -7.68 0.37 23.22
N ALA A 43 -8.90 0.26 22.68
CA ALA A 43 -9.16 0.27 21.24
C ALA A 43 -8.75 1.60 20.59
N ARG A 44 -9.04 2.75 21.23
CA ARG A 44 -8.68 4.07 20.68
C ARG A 44 -7.17 4.31 20.60
N VAL A 45 -6.43 3.80 21.58
CA VAL A 45 -4.96 3.98 21.63
C VAL A 45 -4.22 2.99 20.75
N ALA A 46 -4.74 1.78 20.60
CA ALA A 46 -4.25 0.85 19.58
C ALA A 46 -4.40 1.46 18.17
N LEU A 47 -5.55 2.10 17.89
CA LEU A 47 -5.84 2.68 16.59
C LEU A 47 -5.08 3.98 16.30
N SER A 48 -4.87 4.87 17.29
CA SER A 48 -4.02 6.05 17.09
C SER A 48 -2.57 5.67 16.81
N ARG A 49 -2.08 4.60 17.44
CA ARG A 49 -0.74 4.05 17.17
C ARG A 49 -0.66 3.47 15.76
N GLU A 50 -1.69 2.78 15.29
CA GLU A 50 -1.77 2.23 13.94
C GLU A 50 -1.81 3.34 12.86
N PHE A 51 -2.54 4.43 13.11
CA PHE A 51 -2.56 5.61 12.24
C PHE A 51 -1.19 6.29 12.17
N VAL A 52 -0.54 6.52 13.31
CA VAL A 52 0.81 7.11 13.34
C VAL A 52 1.83 6.21 12.65
N SER A 53 1.76 4.89 12.87
CA SER A 53 2.60 3.90 12.19
C SER A 53 2.43 3.93 10.67
N PHE A 54 1.20 4.11 10.17
CA PHE A 54 0.95 4.27 8.74
C PHE A 54 1.65 5.53 8.18
N PHE A 55 1.57 6.65 8.89
CA PHE A 55 2.25 7.88 8.46
C PHE A 55 3.76 7.79 8.56
N GLU A 56 4.29 6.99 9.49
CA GLU A 56 5.72 6.78 9.66
C GLU A 56 6.30 5.81 8.62
N GLU A 57 5.56 4.75 8.28
CA GLU A 57 6.08 3.66 7.46
C GLU A 57 5.60 3.74 5.99
N HIS A 58 4.32 4.05 5.75
CA HIS A 58 3.71 3.93 4.42
C HIS A 58 3.63 5.24 3.65
N LEU A 59 3.39 6.38 4.33
CA LEU A 59 3.37 7.69 3.67
C LEU A 59 4.71 8.05 3.01
N PRO A 60 5.88 7.81 3.63
CA PRO A 60 7.15 8.12 3.00
C PRO A 60 7.39 7.26 1.77
N ILE A 61 7.05 5.97 1.83
CA ILE A 61 7.15 5.07 0.67
C ILE A 61 6.28 5.61 -0.47
N ALA A 62 5.01 5.96 -0.19
CA ALA A 62 4.11 6.53 -1.19
C ALA A 62 4.66 7.79 -1.84
N ALA A 63 5.14 8.73 -1.05
CA ALA A 63 5.71 9.97 -1.55
C ALA A 63 6.95 9.70 -2.41
N THR A 64 7.81 8.77 -1.99
CA THR A 64 9.04 8.43 -2.70
C THR A 64 8.74 7.72 -4.03
N SER A 65 7.78 6.79 -4.05
CA SER A 65 7.38 6.06 -5.26
C SER A 65 6.69 6.99 -6.26
N VAL A 66 5.85 7.93 -5.79
CA VAL A 66 5.25 8.96 -6.65
C VAL A 66 6.32 9.82 -7.32
N VAL A 67 7.24 10.40 -6.54
CA VAL A 67 8.33 11.23 -7.08
C VAL A 67 9.20 10.41 -8.04
N SER A 68 9.50 9.16 -7.72
CA SER A 68 10.32 8.27 -8.53
C SER A 68 9.65 7.90 -9.86
N ILE A 69 8.35 7.57 -9.86
CA ILE A 69 7.59 7.29 -11.09
C ILE A 69 7.60 8.50 -12.02
N PHE A 70 7.21 9.68 -11.52
CA PHE A 70 7.15 10.88 -12.35
C PHE A 70 8.54 11.30 -12.82
N GLY A 71 9.54 11.24 -11.93
CA GLY A 71 10.93 11.52 -12.26
C GLY A 71 11.48 10.59 -13.34
N ALA A 72 11.21 9.29 -13.23
CA ALA A 72 11.61 8.31 -14.23
C ALA A 72 10.92 8.55 -15.58
N CYS A 73 9.61 8.83 -15.61
CA CYS A 73 8.89 9.16 -16.85
C CYS A 73 9.47 10.39 -17.54
N ILE A 74 9.71 11.47 -16.79
CA ILE A 74 10.29 12.72 -17.32
C ILE A 74 11.69 12.43 -17.88
N MET A 75 12.52 11.71 -17.13
CA MET A 75 13.88 11.39 -17.56
C MET A 75 13.90 10.47 -18.79
N LEU A 76 13.00 9.50 -18.87
CA LEU A 76 12.86 8.64 -20.05
C LEU A 76 12.38 9.45 -21.27
N LEU A 77 11.50 10.43 -21.11
CA LEU A 77 11.10 11.33 -22.20
C LEU A 77 12.28 12.19 -22.71
N VAL A 78 13.17 12.61 -21.81
CA VAL A 78 14.36 13.40 -22.15
C VAL A 78 15.43 12.54 -22.83
N LEU A 79 15.69 11.33 -22.31
CA LEU A 79 16.72 10.44 -22.84
C LEU A 79 16.29 9.75 -24.14
N GLU A 80 15.11 9.15 -24.14
CA GLU A 80 14.58 8.36 -25.25
C GLU A 80 13.07 8.64 -25.40
N PHE A 81 12.74 9.70 -26.14
CA PHE A 81 11.38 10.23 -26.25
C PHE A 81 10.30 9.15 -26.43
N TRP A 82 10.49 8.22 -27.36
CA TRP A 82 9.51 7.15 -27.64
C TRP A 82 9.37 6.15 -26.49
N VAL A 83 10.46 5.85 -25.78
CA VAL A 83 10.44 4.99 -24.58
C VAL A 83 9.71 5.72 -23.45
N GLY A 84 9.96 7.01 -23.27
CA GLY A 84 9.24 7.86 -22.32
C GLY A 84 7.74 7.92 -22.61
N VAL A 85 7.34 8.07 -23.88
CA VAL A 85 5.92 8.05 -24.28
C VAL A 85 5.27 6.72 -23.90
N LEU A 86 5.93 5.59 -24.20
CA LEU A 86 5.43 4.27 -23.81
C LEU A 86 5.31 4.12 -22.28
N ALA A 87 6.29 4.60 -21.52
CA ALA A 87 6.25 4.60 -20.06
C ALA A 87 5.07 5.42 -19.51
N VAL A 88 4.81 6.60 -20.07
CA VAL A 88 3.64 7.42 -19.70
C VAL A 88 2.32 6.74 -20.06
N CYS A 89 2.24 6.09 -21.23
CA CYS A 89 1.06 5.31 -21.61
C CYS A 89 0.80 4.15 -20.65
N ILE A 90 1.84 3.42 -20.24
CA ILE A 90 1.75 2.36 -19.22
C ILE A 90 1.27 2.96 -17.91
N LEU A 91 1.89 4.04 -17.44
CA LEU A 91 1.50 4.70 -16.19
C LEU A 91 0.03 5.13 -16.21
N ALA A 92 -0.42 5.76 -17.30
CA ALA A 92 -1.81 6.19 -17.47
C ALA A 92 -2.79 5.00 -17.46
N LEU A 93 -2.42 3.89 -18.12
CA LEU A 93 -3.21 2.65 -18.11
C LEU A 93 -3.34 2.09 -16.68
N PHE A 94 -2.23 2.04 -15.93
CA PHE A 94 -2.24 1.57 -14.55
C PHE A 94 -3.06 2.49 -13.64
N LEU A 95 -2.88 3.81 -13.72
CA LEU A 95 -3.68 4.79 -12.98
C LEU A 95 -5.18 4.66 -13.27
N TRP A 96 -5.55 4.37 -14.52
CA TRP A 96 -6.95 4.17 -14.90
C TRP A 96 -7.53 2.84 -14.40
N LEU A 97 -6.72 1.78 -14.36
CA LEU A 97 -7.11 0.46 -13.82
C LEU A 97 -7.15 0.44 -12.29
N LEU A 98 -6.37 1.30 -11.63
CA LEU A 98 -6.18 1.38 -10.19
C LEU A 98 -7.48 1.51 -9.38
N PRO A 99 -8.43 2.41 -9.67
CA PRO A 99 -9.67 2.52 -8.89
C PRO A 99 -10.54 1.26 -8.98
N ARG A 100 -10.58 0.62 -10.15
CA ARG A 100 -11.26 -0.68 -10.32
C ARG A 100 -10.53 -1.76 -9.55
N PHE A 101 -9.19 -1.71 -9.53
CA PHE A 101 -8.40 -2.64 -8.77
C PHE A 101 -8.61 -2.48 -7.24
N ALA A 102 -8.64 -1.25 -6.75
CA ALA A 102 -8.89 -0.95 -5.35
C ALA A 102 -10.29 -1.43 -4.89
N ALA A 103 -11.33 -1.08 -5.64
CA ALA A 103 -12.71 -1.38 -5.26
C ALA A 103 -13.01 -2.89 -5.17
N ILE A 104 -12.46 -3.68 -6.09
CA ILE A 104 -12.65 -5.14 -6.05
C ILE A 104 -11.88 -5.75 -4.87
N SER A 105 -10.65 -5.29 -4.61
CA SER A 105 -9.86 -5.75 -3.46
C SER A 105 -10.58 -5.44 -2.14
N GLU A 106 -11.06 -4.19 -1.96
CA GLU A 106 -11.82 -3.75 -0.78
C GLU A 106 -13.02 -4.67 -0.51
N ASN A 107 -13.81 -5.01 -1.54
CA ASN A 107 -14.96 -5.91 -1.39
C ASN A 107 -14.58 -7.36 -1.04
N LEU A 108 -13.50 -7.90 -1.59
CA LEU A 108 -13.03 -9.26 -1.26
C LEU A 108 -12.54 -9.32 0.20
N TYR A 109 -11.73 -8.36 0.61
CA TYR A 109 -11.21 -8.25 1.97
C TYR A 109 -12.34 -8.03 2.98
N PHE A 110 -13.31 -7.16 2.67
CA PHE A 110 -14.50 -6.96 3.50
C PHE A 110 -15.30 -8.26 3.71
N ARG A 111 -15.50 -9.05 2.65
CA ARG A 111 -16.19 -10.35 2.74
C ARG A 111 -15.42 -11.39 3.53
N LEU A 112 -14.08 -11.39 3.40
CA LEU A 112 -13.21 -12.28 4.17
C LEU A 112 -13.27 -11.91 5.66
N ASN A 113 -13.13 -10.62 5.99
CA ASN A 113 -13.08 -10.14 7.37
C ASN A 113 -14.42 -10.40 8.10
N ASN A 114 -15.56 -10.10 7.46
CA ASN A 114 -16.90 -10.43 7.98
C ASN A 114 -17.16 -11.93 8.20
N ARG A 115 -16.37 -12.81 7.57
CA ARG A 115 -16.44 -14.25 7.84
C ARG A 115 -15.52 -14.65 8.98
N LEU A 116 -14.32 -14.07 9.07
CA LEU A 116 -13.39 -14.30 10.17
C LEU A 116 -13.96 -13.82 11.51
N GLU A 117 -14.68 -12.70 11.55
CA GLU A 117 -15.36 -12.23 12.76
C GLU A 117 -16.40 -13.23 13.30
N ARG A 118 -16.93 -14.13 12.45
CA ARG A 118 -17.86 -15.21 12.85
C ARG A 118 -17.17 -16.49 13.32
N ASP A 119 -15.84 -16.57 13.26
CA ASP A 119 -15.08 -17.77 13.66
C ASP A 119 -15.35 -18.15 15.13
N ASN A 120 -15.38 -17.17 16.03
CA ASN A 120 -15.66 -17.39 17.46
C ASN A 120 -17.03 -18.06 17.72
N HIS A 121 -18.04 -17.79 16.87
CA HIS A 121 -19.37 -18.37 17.04
C HIS A 121 -19.42 -19.83 16.53
N PHE A 122 -18.70 -20.16 15.46
CA PHE A 122 -18.66 -21.51 14.91
C PHE A 122 -17.72 -22.45 15.66
N ILE A 123 -16.61 -21.94 16.23
CA ILE A 123 -15.72 -22.73 17.08
C ILE A 123 -16.43 -23.20 18.36
N ARG A 124 -17.33 -22.37 18.92
CA ARG A 124 -18.00 -22.66 20.20
C ARG A 124 -19.30 -23.46 20.10
N LYS A 125 -19.99 -23.42 18.95
CA LYS A 125 -21.33 -24.03 18.76
C LYS A 125 -21.53 -24.77 17.43
N GLY A 126 -20.53 -24.80 16.54
CA GLY A 126 -20.68 -25.26 15.16
C GLY A 126 -20.62 -26.78 15.02
N ASN A 127 -21.59 -27.34 14.31
CA ASN A 127 -21.60 -28.77 13.97
C ASN A 127 -20.53 -29.07 12.89
N ARG A 128 -19.95 -30.28 12.85
CA ARG A 128 -18.77 -30.62 12.02
C ARG A 128 -18.95 -30.25 10.53
N ARG A 129 -20.16 -30.44 9.99
CA ARG A 129 -20.54 -30.08 8.60
C ARG A 129 -20.59 -28.57 8.34
N GLN A 130 -21.00 -27.78 9.34
CA GLN A 130 -21.00 -26.30 9.26
C GLN A 130 -19.58 -25.76 9.28
N LEU A 131 -18.69 -26.38 10.07
CA LEU A 131 -17.28 -26.00 10.15
C LEU A 131 -16.56 -26.16 8.79
N TYR A 132 -16.72 -27.32 8.13
CA TYR A 132 -16.15 -27.54 6.79
C TYR A 132 -16.70 -26.56 5.74
N ARG A 133 -17.99 -26.25 5.78
CA ARG A 133 -18.60 -25.29 4.83
C ARG A 133 -18.09 -23.87 5.06
N HIS A 134 -17.91 -23.46 6.32
CA HIS A 134 -17.39 -22.14 6.68
C HIS A 134 -15.92 -21.97 6.25
N TYR A 135 -15.04 -22.88 6.68
CA TYR A 135 -13.63 -22.83 6.31
C TYR A 135 -13.41 -23.04 4.80
N GLY A 136 -14.24 -23.84 4.12
CA GLY A 136 -14.21 -23.94 2.66
C GLY A 136 -14.55 -22.64 1.94
N LEU A 137 -15.46 -21.82 2.49
CA LEU A 137 -15.78 -20.51 1.93
C LEU A 137 -14.68 -19.48 2.21
N VAL A 138 -14.08 -19.52 3.40
CA VAL A 138 -12.89 -18.69 3.74
C VAL A 138 -11.72 -19.03 2.82
N ALA A 139 -11.47 -20.33 2.58
CA ALA A 139 -10.42 -20.77 1.67
C ALA A 139 -10.64 -20.28 0.23
N ARG A 140 -11.88 -20.39 -0.31
CA ARG A 140 -12.19 -19.85 -1.65
C ARG A 140 -11.94 -18.35 -1.75
N LEU A 141 -12.30 -17.58 -0.72
CA LEU A 141 -12.06 -16.14 -0.70
C LEU A 141 -10.56 -15.82 -0.70
N ARG A 142 -9.76 -16.52 0.10
CA ARG A 142 -8.28 -16.36 0.09
C ARG A 142 -7.67 -16.72 -1.27
N VAL A 143 -8.13 -17.80 -1.91
CA VAL A 143 -7.67 -18.18 -3.26
C VAL A 143 -8.05 -17.12 -4.29
N LEU A 144 -9.23 -16.53 -4.20
CA LEU A 144 -9.66 -15.47 -5.13
C LEU A 144 -8.81 -14.20 -4.98
N ILE A 145 -8.45 -13.84 -3.74
CA ILE A 145 -7.53 -12.72 -3.45
C ILE A 145 -6.15 -13.03 -4.02
N SER A 146 -5.59 -14.20 -3.73
CA SER A 146 -4.27 -14.61 -4.21
C SER A 146 -4.19 -14.67 -5.74
N ASN A 147 -5.19 -15.26 -6.42
CA ASN A 147 -5.22 -15.32 -7.89
C ASN A 147 -5.24 -13.91 -8.51
N ARG A 148 -5.92 -12.98 -7.85
CA ARG A 148 -6.00 -11.58 -8.29
C ARG A 148 -4.67 -10.86 -8.11
N GLU A 149 -4.02 -11.02 -6.97
CA GLU A 149 -2.68 -10.47 -6.71
C GLU A 149 -1.66 -11.03 -7.70
N ALA A 150 -1.68 -12.35 -7.93
CA ALA A 150 -0.83 -13.00 -8.92
C ALA A 150 -1.07 -12.46 -10.34
N PHE A 151 -2.33 -12.20 -10.71
CA PHE A 151 -2.65 -11.58 -12.00
C PHE A 151 -2.14 -10.13 -12.08
N GLY A 152 -2.27 -9.35 -11.00
CA GLY A 152 -1.71 -7.99 -10.92
C GLY A 152 -0.19 -8.00 -11.11
N TYR A 153 0.51 -8.88 -10.39
CA TYR A 153 1.95 -9.08 -10.50
C TYR A 153 2.37 -9.47 -11.94
N LEU A 154 1.63 -10.38 -12.57
CA LEU A 154 1.84 -10.76 -13.97
C LEU A 154 1.66 -9.57 -14.92
N CYS A 155 0.62 -8.76 -14.73
CA CYS A 155 0.37 -7.57 -15.56
C CYS A 155 1.49 -6.52 -15.43
N VAL A 156 1.96 -6.25 -14.21
CA VAL A 156 3.10 -5.35 -13.97
C VAL A 156 4.34 -5.90 -14.66
N GLY A 157 4.67 -7.18 -14.44
CA GLY A 157 5.83 -7.83 -15.06
C GLY A 157 5.77 -7.82 -16.60
N ALA A 158 4.61 -8.09 -17.18
CA ALA A 158 4.42 -8.04 -18.63
C ALA A 158 4.60 -6.62 -19.19
N ALA A 159 4.03 -5.60 -18.54
CA ALA A 159 4.19 -4.20 -18.93
C ALA A 159 5.67 -3.76 -18.86
N MET A 160 6.39 -4.16 -17.80
CA MET A 160 7.82 -3.90 -17.67
C MET A 160 8.63 -4.63 -18.73
N GLY A 161 8.34 -5.91 -18.99
CA GLY A 161 8.99 -6.67 -20.06
C GLY A 161 8.83 -6.02 -21.43
N ILE A 162 7.62 -5.54 -21.75
CA ILE A 162 7.34 -4.80 -22.98
C ILE A 162 8.14 -3.49 -23.02
N LEU A 163 8.15 -2.71 -21.94
CA LEU A 163 8.86 -1.43 -21.87
C LEU A 163 10.38 -1.62 -22.03
N PHE A 164 10.97 -2.58 -21.32
CA PHE A 164 12.40 -2.91 -21.40
C PHE A 164 12.77 -3.43 -22.80
N GLY A 165 11.98 -4.37 -23.33
CA GLY A 165 12.19 -4.92 -24.66
C GLY A 165 12.12 -3.84 -25.73
N PHE A 166 11.11 -2.98 -25.67
CA PHE A 166 10.95 -1.85 -26.59
C PHE A 166 12.13 -0.87 -26.50
N ALA A 167 12.57 -0.53 -25.28
CA ALA A 167 13.69 0.37 -25.07
C ALA A 167 14.99 -0.16 -25.68
N PHE A 168 15.35 -1.42 -25.39
CA PHE A 168 16.57 -1.99 -25.92
C PHE A 168 16.52 -2.19 -27.43
N VAL A 169 15.39 -2.63 -28.00
CA VAL A 169 15.22 -2.72 -29.45
C VAL A 169 15.39 -1.36 -30.11
N MET A 170 14.77 -0.31 -29.58
CA MET A 170 14.89 1.05 -30.11
C MET A 170 16.34 1.55 -30.06
N MET A 171 17.05 1.29 -28.96
CA MET A 171 18.45 1.67 -28.80
C MET A 171 19.38 0.90 -29.76
N THR A 172 19.10 -0.39 -30.01
CA THR A 172 19.85 -1.18 -31.00
C THR A 172 19.61 -0.68 -32.43
N LEU A 173 18.38 -0.31 -32.78
CA LEU A 173 18.02 0.13 -34.13
C LEU A 173 18.55 1.54 -34.47
N LYS A 174 18.53 2.48 -33.52
CA LYS A 174 18.98 3.87 -33.73
C LYS A 174 20.49 4.06 -33.50
N GLY A 175 21.15 3.07 -32.87
CA GLY A 175 22.50 3.20 -32.34
C GLY A 175 22.48 3.74 -30.92
N TYR A 176 23.23 3.10 -30.02
CA TYR A 176 23.36 3.53 -28.63
C TYR A 176 24.35 4.71 -28.57
N GLY A 177 23.90 5.88 -28.11
CA GLY A 177 24.73 7.09 -28.13
C GLY A 177 26.07 6.96 -27.39
N SER A 178 26.05 6.35 -26.19
CA SER A 178 27.25 6.01 -25.41
C SER A 178 26.92 4.95 -24.36
N ALA A 179 27.95 4.38 -23.70
CA ALA A 179 27.74 3.49 -22.55
C ALA A 179 26.98 4.18 -21.40
N GLY A 180 27.22 5.49 -21.19
CA GLY A 180 26.49 6.28 -20.20
C GLY A 180 25.00 6.41 -20.53
N HIS A 181 24.66 6.56 -21.81
CA HIS A 181 23.26 6.61 -22.26
C HIS A 181 22.50 5.32 -21.92
N VAL A 182 23.10 4.16 -22.24
CA VAL A 182 22.53 2.84 -21.92
C VAL A 182 22.34 2.70 -20.41
N TYR A 183 23.33 3.10 -19.62
CA TYR A 183 23.25 3.03 -18.16
C TYR A 183 22.12 3.91 -17.60
N SER A 184 22.02 5.16 -18.07
CA SER A 184 20.98 6.09 -17.63
C SER A 184 19.58 5.60 -17.98
N VAL A 185 19.35 5.18 -19.23
CA VAL A 185 18.05 4.63 -19.66
C VAL A 185 17.69 3.39 -18.83
N SER A 186 18.62 2.45 -18.65
CA SER A 186 18.40 1.25 -17.83
C SER A 186 18.08 1.58 -16.37
N THR A 187 18.75 2.59 -15.81
CA THR A 187 18.52 3.02 -14.42
C THR A 187 17.11 3.60 -14.25
N TYR A 188 16.66 4.47 -15.17
CA TYR A 188 15.33 5.04 -15.09
C TYR A 188 14.22 4.03 -15.43
N LEU A 189 14.46 3.09 -16.34
CA LEU A 189 13.57 1.96 -16.56
C LEU A 189 13.39 1.13 -15.28
N TRP A 190 14.50 0.82 -14.58
CA TRP A 190 14.46 0.07 -13.33
C TRP A 190 13.77 0.85 -12.20
N MET A 191 14.04 2.15 -12.10
CA MET A 191 13.35 3.04 -11.15
C MET A 191 11.84 3.07 -11.41
N PHE A 192 11.42 3.21 -12.66
CA PHE A 192 10.01 3.15 -13.04
C PHE A 192 9.37 1.81 -12.66
N ALA A 193 10.06 0.70 -12.95
CA ALA A 193 9.58 -0.64 -12.65
C ALA A 193 9.36 -0.86 -11.14
N MET A 194 10.37 -0.56 -10.31
CA MET A 194 10.25 -0.73 -8.86
C MET A 194 9.15 0.15 -8.29
N SER A 195 9.10 1.43 -8.68
CA SER A 195 8.12 2.35 -8.11
C SER A 195 6.68 2.05 -8.56
N LEU A 196 6.48 1.48 -9.76
CA LEU A 196 5.15 1.01 -10.19
C LEU A 196 4.72 -0.26 -9.43
N ASP A 197 5.65 -1.16 -9.10
CA ASP A 197 5.40 -2.37 -8.32
C ASP A 197 5.01 -2.07 -6.85
N ASP A 198 5.43 -0.91 -6.30
CA ASP A 198 5.00 -0.46 -4.96
C ASP A 198 3.52 -0.03 -4.91
N VAL A 199 2.93 0.36 -6.05
CA VAL A 199 1.60 0.99 -6.11
C VAL A 199 0.46 0.10 -5.55
N PRO A 200 0.36 -1.20 -5.88
CA PRO A 200 -0.66 -2.08 -5.32
C PRO A 200 -0.61 -2.14 -3.79
N GLN A 201 0.60 -2.21 -3.21
CA GLN A 201 0.80 -2.25 -1.77
C GLN A 201 0.32 -0.95 -1.12
N LEU A 202 0.60 0.20 -1.73
CA LEU A 202 0.15 1.51 -1.24
C LEU A 202 -1.38 1.63 -1.26
N VAL A 203 -2.04 1.10 -2.29
CA VAL A 203 -3.50 1.08 -2.41
C VAL A 203 -4.14 0.21 -1.32
N GLU A 204 -3.56 -0.96 -1.04
CA GLU A 204 -4.02 -1.85 0.02
C GLU A 204 -3.91 -1.18 1.39
N GLN A 205 -2.76 -0.57 1.70
CA GLN A 205 -2.56 0.11 2.99
C GLN A 205 -3.51 1.29 3.17
N TYR A 206 -3.76 2.07 2.11
CA TYR A 206 -4.74 3.15 2.15
C TYR A 206 -6.17 2.64 2.40
N SER A 207 -6.54 1.51 1.80
CA SER A 207 -7.85 0.88 2.03
C SER A 207 -8.01 0.42 3.48
N ASN A 208 -6.96 -0.15 4.09
CA ASN A 208 -6.97 -0.57 5.49
C ASN A 208 -7.14 0.62 6.43
N LEU A 209 -6.42 1.73 6.16
CA LEU A 209 -6.56 2.97 6.91
C LEU A 209 -7.99 3.53 6.85
N LYS A 210 -8.60 3.50 5.66
CA LYS A 210 -9.97 3.95 5.44
C LYS A 210 -10.99 3.09 6.20
N ASP A 211 -10.84 1.76 6.23
CA ASP A 211 -11.72 0.86 7.01
C ASP A 211 -11.61 1.15 8.51
N ILE A 212 -10.39 1.35 9.02
CA ILE A 212 -10.15 1.74 10.41
C ILE A 212 -10.86 3.06 10.74
N GLY A 213 -10.71 4.08 9.90
CA GLY A 213 -11.37 5.38 10.07
C GLY A 213 -12.89 5.26 10.10
N GLN A 214 -13.48 4.48 9.17
CA GLN A 214 -14.93 4.27 9.10
C GLN A 214 -15.48 3.52 10.33
N ARG A 215 -14.75 2.54 10.87
CA ARG A 215 -15.13 1.85 12.11
C ARG A 215 -15.18 2.81 13.31
N ILE A 216 -14.26 3.77 13.39
CA ILE A 216 -14.23 4.78 14.45
C ILE A 216 -15.49 5.66 14.39
N GLU A 217 -15.82 6.21 13.21
CA GLU A 217 -17.02 7.04 13.05
C GLU A 217 -18.32 6.28 13.34
N GLY A 218 -18.38 4.98 12.99
CA GLY A 218 -19.52 4.13 13.28
C GLY A 218 -19.73 3.88 14.78
N LEU A 219 -18.63 3.70 15.53
CA LEU A 219 -18.64 3.60 16.99
C LEU A 219 -19.11 4.91 17.66
N GLU A 220 -18.67 6.07 17.15
CA GLU A 220 -19.12 7.38 17.67
C GLU A 220 -20.63 7.62 17.47
N ARG A 221 -21.17 7.22 16.30
CA ARG A 221 -22.60 7.35 16.01
C ARG A 221 -23.48 6.46 16.90
N ASN A 222 -23.06 5.22 17.15
CA ASN A 222 -23.83 4.30 18.01
C ASN A 222 -23.83 4.73 19.49
N ILE A 223 -22.77 5.41 19.96
CA ILE A 223 -22.73 5.95 21.32
C ILE A 223 -23.64 7.18 21.46
N LYS A 224 -23.65 8.08 20.46
CA LYS A 224 -24.55 9.25 20.45
C LYS A 224 -26.03 8.90 20.29
N ALA A 225 -26.35 7.77 19.66
CA ALA A 225 -27.73 7.29 19.50
C ALA A 225 -28.24 6.46 20.70
N GLY A 226 -27.35 6.08 21.63
CA GLY A 226 -27.67 5.31 22.84
C GLY A 226 -27.75 6.14 24.13
N THR A 227 -27.60 7.46 24.03
CA THR A 227 -27.83 8.46 25.09
C THR A 227 -29.02 9.31 24.72
#